data_AF-A0A4Y1ZHH0-F1
#
_entry.id   AF-A0A4Y1ZHH0-F1
#
_cell.length_a   1.000
_cell.length_b   1.000
_cell.length_c   1.000
_cell.angle_alpha   90.00
_cell.angle_beta   90.00
_cell.angle_gamma   90.00
#
_symmetry.space_group_name_H-M   'P 1'
#
loop_
_entity.id
_entity.type
_entity.pdbx_description
1 polymer ?
#
loop_
_entity_poly.entity_id
_entity_poly.type
_entity_poly.pdbx_seq_one_letter_code
_entity_poly.pdbx_strand_id
1 'polypeptide(L)' 'MKDVWNYEFFGDLRTVDTHVKRLREKLNKVSEEAAEMIVTVWGVGYKIEADAAT' A
#
# COMPACT_ATOMS: atom_id res chain seq x y z
N MET A 1 4.99 -14.88 -19.63
CA MET A 1 5.46 -14.11 -18.46
C MET A 1 4.32 -13.23 -17.93
N LYS A 2 3.16 -13.83 -17.66
CA LYS A 2 1.93 -13.14 -17.21
C LYS A 2 1.32 -13.88 -16.01
N ASP A 3 2.15 -14.57 -15.21
CA ASP A 3 1.68 -15.71 -14.40
C ASP A 3 2.23 -15.74 -12.96
N VAL A 4 2.46 -14.59 -12.32
CA VAL A 4 2.90 -14.60 -10.91
C VAL A 4 1.96 -13.82 -9.99
N TRP A 5 1.25 -12.82 -10.49
CA TRP A 5 0.29 -12.06 -9.69
C TRP A 5 -1.00 -11.88 -10.48
N ASN A 6 -1.91 -12.84 -10.33
CA ASN A 6 -3.27 -12.77 -10.84
C ASN A 6 -4.13 -11.80 -10.00
N TYR A 7 -3.65 -10.57 -9.80
CA TYR A 7 -4.46 -9.49 -9.26
C TYR A 7 -4.98 -8.66 -10.43
N GLU A 8 -5.86 -9.27 -11.23
CA GLU A 8 -6.98 -8.52 -11.79
C GLU A 8 -7.87 -8.09 -10.62
N PHE A 9 -7.40 -7.18 -9.77
CA PHE A 9 -8.28 -6.54 -8.80
C PHE A 9 -9.14 -5.53 -9.56
N PHE A 10 -10.14 -6.06 -10.24
CA PHE A 10 -11.27 -5.33 -10.80
C PHE A 10 -12.25 -4.93 -9.66
N GLY A 11 -11.70 -4.58 -8.49
CA GLY A 11 -12.46 -4.17 -7.33
C GLY A 11 -12.37 -2.66 -7.20
N ASP A 12 -13.51 -2.03 -6.95
CA ASP A 12 -13.70 -0.60 -6.75
C ASP A 12 -12.48 0.01 -6.03
N LEU A 13 -11.71 0.84 -6.73
CA LEU A 13 -10.48 1.47 -6.24
C LEU A 13 -10.68 2.09 -4.84
N ARG A 14 -11.91 2.54 -4.56
CA ARG A 14 -12.35 3.11 -3.27
C ARG A 14 -12.18 2.17 -2.08
N THR A 15 -12.31 0.85 -2.27
CA THR A 15 -12.15 -0.13 -1.19
C THR A 15 -10.66 -0.31 -0.84
N VAL A 16 -9.78 -0.29 -1.84
CA VAL A 16 -8.33 -0.38 -1.63
C VAL A 16 -7.82 0.80 -0.82
N ASP A 17 -8.24 2.02 -1.16
CA ASP A 17 -7.88 3.24 -0.41
C ASP A 17 -8.26 3.13 1.07
N THR A 18 -9.47 2.63 1.36
CA THR A 18 -9.96 2.46 2.73
C THR A 18 -9.11 1.44 3.50
N HIS A 19 -8.74 0.33 2.87
CA HIS A 19 -7.90 -0.69 3.50
C HIS A 19 -6.47 -0.20 3.71
N VAL A 20 -5.87 0.48 2.73
CA VAL A 20 -4.53 1.05 2.85
C VAL A 20 -4.48 2.11 3.95
N LYS A 21 -5.50 2.97 4.04
CA LYS A 21 -5.59 3.98 5.11
C LYS A 21 -5.68 3.32 6.49
N ARG A 22 -6.56 2.33 6.66
CA ARG A 22 -6.69 1.57 7.91
C ARG A 22 -5.40 0.82 8.27
N LEU A 23 -4.68 0.31 7.27
CA LEU A 23 -3.41 -0.36 7.47
C LEU A 23 -2.34 0.61 7.95
N ARG A 24 -2.19 1.78 7.30
CA ARG A 24 -1.28 2.83 7.75
C ARG A 24 -1.59 3.29 9.18
N GLU A 25 -2.86 3.49 9.53
CA GLU A 25 -3.26 3.85 10.90
C GLU A 25 -2.88 2.77 11.93
N LYS A 26 -2.95 1.49 11.57
CA LYS A 26 -2.50 0.40 12.45
C LYS A 26 -0.99 0.33 12.56
N LEU A 27 -0.27 0.52 11.45
CA LEU A 27 1.19 0.49 11.43
C LEU A 27 1.75 1.67 12.23
N ASN A 28 1.17 2.87 12.09
CA ASN A 28 1.60 4.05 12.84
C ASN A 28 1.48 3.86 14.36
N LYS A 29 0.57 3.01 14.84
CA LYS A 29 0.49 2.65 16.28
C LYS A 29 1.65 1.78 16.76
N VAL A 30 2.36 1.10 15.86
CA VAL A 30 3.44 0.17 16.16
C VAL A 30 4.80 0.79 15.84
N SER A 31 4.93 1.40 14.66
CA SER A 31 6.11 2.12 14.19
C SER A 31 5.70 3.12 13.10
N GLU A 32 6.13 4.36 13.26
CA GLU A 32 5.88 5.43 12.29
C GLU A 32 6.61 5.15 10.97
N GLU A 33 7.85 4.64 11.04
CA GLU A 33 8.63 4.19 9.88
C GLU A 33 7.88 3.12 9.07
N ALA A 34 7.24 2.16 9.74
CA ALA A 34 6.45 1.12 9.06
C ALA A 34 5.24 1.68 8.31
N ALA A 35 4.65 2.79 8.79
CA ALA A 35 3.57 3.46 8.08
C ALA A 35 4.07 4.23 6.84
N GLU A 36 5.27 4.80 6.93
CA GLU A 36 5.94 5.53 5.84
C GLU A 36 6.44 4.60 4.72
N MET A 37 6.71 3.33 5.01
CA MET A 37 7.03 2.31 4.00
C MET A 37 5.95 2.16 2.92
N ILE A 38 4.68 2.45 3.22
CA ILE A 38 3.60 2.38 2.24
C ILE A 38 3.56 3.71 1.48
N VAL A 39 3.94 3.70 0.21
CA VAL A 39 3.98 4.86 -0.68
C VAL A 39 2.79 4.86 -1.65
N THR A 40 2.15 6.02 -1.81
CA THR A 40 1.09 6.21 -2.81
C THR A 40 1.70 6.69 -4.13
N VAL A 41 1.51 5.91 -5.19
CA VAL A 41 1.93 6.27 -6.55
C VAL A 41 0.69 6.74 -7.34
N TRP A 42 0.60 8.04 -7.56
CA TRP A 42 -0.53 8.66 -8.24
C TRP A 42 -0.74 8.10 -9.65
N GLY A 43 -1.99 7.72 -9.97
CA GLY A 43 -2.36 7.14 -11.26
C GLY A 43 -1.95 5.69 -11.47
N VAL A 44 -1.31 5.04 -10.48
CA VAL A 44 -0.87 3.64 -10.56
C VAL A 44 -1.39 2.81 -9.39
N GLY A 45 -1.24 3.27 -8.14
CA GLY A 45 -1.67 2.53 -6.95
C GLY A 45 -0.75 2.74 -5.75
N TYR A 46 -0.40 1.65 -5.07
CA TYR A 46 0.38 1.66 -3.82
C TYR A 46 1.60 0.75 -3.92
N LYS A 47 2.70 1.17 -3.29
CA LYS A 47 3.96 0.43 -3.25
C LYS A 47 4.45 0.34 -1.80
N ILE A 48 5.18 -0.73 -1.47
CA ILE A 48 5.91 -0.84 -0.22
C ILE A 48 7.39 -0.66 -0.52
N GLU A 49 8.05 0.26 0.15
CA GLU A 49 9.49 0.48 0.07
C GLU A 49 10.12 0.21 1.44
N ALA A 50 11.13 -0.65 1.48
CA ALA A 50 11.82 -1.02 2.73
C ALA A 50 12.81 0.05 3.21
N ASP A 51 13.13 1.03 2.35
CA ASP A 51 14.15 2.06 2.56
C ASP A 51 13.55 3.46 2.74
N ALA A 52 12.34 3.59 3.30
CA ALA A 52 11.73 4.91 3.55
C ALA A 52 12.48 5.71 4.65
N ALA A 53 13.45 5.13 5.34
CA ALA A 53 14.31 5.79 6.32
C ALA A 53 15.69 6.08 5.71
N THR A 54 15.89 7.31 5.22
CA THR A 54 17.20 7.96 5.11
C THR A 54 17.05 9.43 5.47
#